data_AF-A0A5C7HX32-F1
#
_entry.id   AF-A0A5C7HX32-F1
#
_cell.length_a   1.000
_cell.length_b   1.000
_cell.length_c   1.000
_cell.angle_alpha   90.00
_cell.angle_beta   90.00
_cell.angle_gamma   90.00
#
_symmetry.space_group_name_H-M   'P 1'
#
loop_
_entity.id
_entity.type
_entity.pdbx_description
1 polymer ?
#
loop_
_entity_poly.entity_id
_entity_poly.type
_entity_poly.pdbx_seq_one_letter_code
_entity_poly.pdbx_strand_id
1 'polypeptide(L)'
;MSPQTETKASVGFKAGVKDYKLTYYTPDYVTKDTDILAAFRVTPQPGVPPEEAGAAIAVESSTGTWTTVWTDGLTDLNYGRAVYECLRGGLDFTKVDENVNSQPFMRWRDRFLFCAEAIYKSQVETGEIKGHYLNTTAGGFTANTSLAHYCRDNGLLLHIHHAMHAVIDRQKNHVIHFCVLAKALRMSGGDHIHSGTVVGKLEGERDITLGFVDLLRDDFIEKDRSRGIYFTQDWVSLLGVLPVASGAVANRVALEACVQGRNEGRDLAREGNEIIHEASKWSAELAAACEVWKEIKFEFEAMDTL
;
A
#
# COMPACT_ATOMS: atom_id res chain seq x y z
N MET A 1 33.29 -52.32 -12.72
CA MET A 1 34.05 -51.08 -12.53
C MET A 1 33.15 -50.10 -11.81
N SER A 2 33.54 -49.63 -10.63
CA SER A 2 32.82 -48.56 -9.92
C SER A 2 33.44 -47.21 -10.30
N PRO A 3 32.65 -46.16 -10.56
CA PRO A 3 33.21 -44.85 -10.89
C PRO A 3 33.89 -44.23 -9.67
N GLN A 4 35.20 -43.96 -9.77
CA GLN A 4 35.90 -43.13 -8.79
C GLN A 4 35.64 -41.65 -9.09
N THR A 5 34.72 -41.04 -8.35
CA THR A 5 34.59 -39.57 -8.31
C THR A 5 35.68 -39.00 -7.41
N GLU A 6 36.83 -38.63 -7.97
CA GLU A 6 37.84 -37.84 -7.25
C GLU A 6 37.28 -36.45 -6.90
N THR A 7 36.99 -36.21 -5.62
CA THR A 7 36.68 -34.87 -5.13
C THR A 7 37.95 -34.02 -5.07
N LYS A 8 38.21 -33.28 -6.16
CA LYS A 8 39.19 -32.18 -6.17
C LYS A 8 38.68 -31.00 -5.34
N ALA A 9 38.62 -31.18 -4.02
CA ALA A 9 38.44 -30.09 -3.08
C ALA A 9 39.65 -29.16 -3.18
N SER A 10 39.44 -27.94 -3.67
CA SER A 10 40.46 -26.91 -3.70
C SER A 10 40.87 -26.51 -2.28
N VAL A 11 42.13 -26.10 -2.12
CA VAL A 11 42.74 -25.82 -0.82
C VAL A 11 42.03 -24.65 -0.14
N GLY A 12 41.19 -24.95 0.85
CA GLY A 12 40.46 -23.94 1.65
C GLY A 12 39.08 -24.40 2.15
N PHE A 13 38.38 -25.27 1.41
CA PHE A 13 37.02 -25.67 1.80
C PHE A 13 36.99 -26.72 2.92
N LYS A 14 36.81 -26.27 4.16
CA LYS A 14 36.33 -27.13 5.27
C LYS A 14 34.80 -27.12 5.32
N ALA A 15 34.19 -28.28 5.16
CA ALA A 15 32.78 -28.52 5.44
C ALA A 15 32.50 -28.49 6.96
N GLY A 16 31.27 -28.15 7.34
CA GLY A 16 30.83 -27.96 8.73
C GLY A 16 30.15 -26.61 8.93
N VAL A 17 29.31 -26.52 9.97
CA VAL A 17 28.65 -25.27 10.39
C VAL A 17 29.70 -24.27 10.90
N LYS A 18 29.51 -22.99 10.60
CA LYS A 18 30.37 -21.88 11.02
C LYS A 18 29.51 -20.64 11.26
N ASP A 19 29.92 -19.81 12.21
CA ASP A 19 29.41 -18.47 12.44
C ASP A 19 29.33 -17.65 11.14
N TYR A 20 28.15 -17.12 10.83
CA TYR A 20 27.89 -16.36 9.61
C TYR A 20 28.65 -15.02 9.60
N LYS A 21 28.93 -14.41 10.76
CA LYS A 21 29.70 -13.15 10.84
C LYS A 21 31.10 -13.25 10.26
N LEU A 22 31.68 -14.45 10.18
CA LEU A 22 33.02 -14.70 9.61
C LEU A 22 33.09 -14.46 8.09
N THR A 23 31.94 -14.29 7.42
CA THR A 23 31.84 -14.05 5.97
C THR A 23 30.86 -12.93 5.63
N TYR A 24 29.79 -12.75 6.40
CA TYR A 24 28.67 -11.84 6.08
C TYR A 24 28.52 -10.65 7.05
N TYR A 25 29.47 -10.43 7.97
CA TYR A 25 29.57 -9.18 8.73
C TYR A 25 30.79 -8.38 8.26
N THR A 26 30.55 -7.39 7.40
CA THR A 26 31.60 -6.55 6.80
C THR A 26 31.39 -5.07 7.16
N PRO A 27 31.75 -4.64 8.39
CA PRO A 27 31.46 -3.29 8.89
C PRO A 27 32.18 -2.19 8.11
N ASP A 28 33.35 -2.48 7.52
CA ASP A 28 34.12 -1.55 6.70
C ASP A 28 33.64 -1.47 5.23
N TYR A 29 32.49 -2.08 4.91
CA TYR A 29 31.96 -2.08 3.54
C TYR A 29 31.37 -0.72 3.16
N VAL A 30 31.98 -0.06 2.19
CA VAL A 30 31.43 1.14 1.56
C VAL A 30 30.39 0.73 0.51
N THR A 31 29.14 1.12 0.75
CA THR A 31 28.01 0.91 -0.17
C THR A 31 28.24 1.60 -1.50
N LYS A 32 27.91 0.91 -2.61
CA LYS A 32 27.88 1.49 -3.96
C LYS A 32 26.47 1.99 -4.30
N ASP A 33 26.39 2.92 -5.23
CA ASP A 33 25.12 3.46 -5.76
C ASP A 33 24.24 2.38 -6.45
N THR A 34 24.84 1.23 -6.79
CA THR A 34 24.18 0.06 -7.39
C THR A 34 23.67 -0.97 -6.38
N ASP A 35 23.96 -0.80 -5.08
CA ASP A 35 23.64 -1.80 -4.07
C ASP A 35 22.21 -1.60 -3.52
N ILE A 36 21.42 -2.68 -3.41
CA ILE A 36 20.10 -2.63 -2.76
C ILE A 36 20.31 -2.62 -1.23
N LEU A 37 19.91 -1.53 -0.58
CA LEU A 37 20.04 -1.35 0.87
C LEU A 37 18.75 -1.70 1.62
N ALA A 38 18.87 -2.51 2.67
CA ALA A 38 17.78 -2.90 3.55
C ALA A 38 18.09 -2.53 5.01
N ALA A 39 17.06 -2.11 5.76
CA ALA A 39 17.16 -1.77 7.18
C ALA A 39 16.26 -2.70 7.99
N PHE A 40 16.85 -3.61 8.75
CA PHE A 40 16.12 -4.56 9.60
C PHE A 40 16.09 -4.10 11.06
N ARG A 41 14.92 -4.09 11.70
CA ARG A 41 14.81 -4.02 13.17
C ARG A 41 14.93 -5.46 13.69
N VAL A 42 16.05 -5.78 14.35
CA VAL A 42 16.38 -7.15 14.78
C VAL A 42 16.35 -7.25 16.30
N THR A 43 15.67 -8.28 16.82
CA THR A 43 15.70 -8.66 18.24
C THR A 43 16.30 -10.06 18.35
N PRO A 44 17.62 -10.19 18.65
CA PRO A 44 18.27 -11.50 18.80
C PRO A 44 17.71 -12.29 19.98
N GLN A 45 17.80 -13.61 19.93
CA GLN A 45 17.55 -14.48 21.09
C GLN A 45 18.62 -14.26 22.17
N PRO A 46 18.31 -14.46 23.47
CA PRO A 46 19.30 -14.33 24.54
C PRO A 46 20.55 -15.18 24.29
N GLY A 47 21.72 -14.53 24.29
CA GLY A 47 23.01 -15.17 24.00
C GLY A 47 23.45 -15.14 22.54
N VAL A 48 22.63 -14.67 21.60
CA VAL A 48 23.02 -14.46 20.19
C VAL A 48 23.60 -13.04 20.01
N PRO A 49 24.85 -12.88 19.53
CA PRO A 49 25.42 -11.56 19.26
C PRO A 49 24.66 -10.82 18.14
N PRO A 50 24.45 -9.49 18.23
CA PRO A 50 23.79 -8.71 17.19
C PRO A 50 24.46 -8.81 15.81
N GLU A 51 25.78 -8.93 15.76
CA GLU A 51 26.59 -9.05 14.54
C GLU A 51 26.36 -10.40 13.86
N GLU A 52 26.18 -11.45 14.65
CA GLU A 52 25.84 -12.80 14.17
C GLU A 52 24.40 -12.85 13.65
N ALA A 53 23.46 -12.21 14.35
CA ALA A 53 22.07 -12.10 13.90
C ALA A 53 21.94 -11.28 12.60
N GLY A 54 22.70 -10.20 12.46
CA GLY A 54 22.76 -9.41 11.21
C GLY A 54 23.35 -10.22 10.05
N ALA A 55 24.45 -10.94 10.29
CA ALA A 55 25.07 -11.81 9.29
C ALA A 55 24.16 -12.98 8.86
N ALA A 56 23.41 -13.56 9.82
CA ALA A 56 22.42 -14.61 9.55
C ALA A 56 21.27 -14.15 8.65
N ILE A 57 20.81 -12.90 8.80
CA ILE A 57 19.84 -12.30 7.87
C ILE A 57 20.48 -12.14 6.49
N ALA A 58 21.67 -11.53 6.43
CA ALA A 58 22.34 -11.21 5.18
C ALA A 58 22.59 -12.44 4.28
N VAL A 59 22.93 -13.60 4.86
CA VAL A 59 23.18 -14.84 4.11
C VAL A 59 21.89 -15.56 3.66
N GLU A 60 20.92 -15.76 4.55
CA GLU A 60 19.67 -16.47 4.22
C GLU A 60 18.76 -15.63 3.28
N SER A 61 18.96 -14.31 3.20
CA SER A 61 18.30 -13.44 2.23
C SER A 61 19.09 -13.20 0.92
N SER A 62 20.25 -13.86 0.73
CA SER A 62 21.06 -13.73 -0.49
C SER A 62 21.30 -15.07 -1.20
N THR A 63 21.98 -16.01 -0.56
CA THR A 63 22.51 -17.24 -1.18
C THR A 63 22.58 -18.44 -0.23
N GLY A 64 22.17 -18.28 1.03
CA GLY A 64 21.94 -19.36 1.98
C GLY A 64 20.56 -20.01 1.82
N THR A 65 20.43 -21.24 2.30
CA THR A 65 19.14 -21.92 2.51
C THR A 65 19.33 -23.18 3.36
N TRP A 66 18.22 -23.78 3.82
CA TRP A 66 18.23 -25.05 4.54
C TRP A 66 17.38 -26.19 3.90
N THR A 67 16.25 -25.94 3.22
CA THR A 67 15.52 -26.79 2.20
C THR A 67 14.09 -26.24 1.85
N THR A 68 13.27 -26.88 0.96
CA THR A 68 12.13 -26.22 0.23
C THR A 68 10.91 -27.13 -0.22
N VAL A 69 9.62 -26.69 -0.14
CA VAL A 69 8.35 -27.24 -0.83
C VAL A 69 7.06 -26.33 -0.65
N TRP A 70 5.87 -26.57 -1.29
CA TRP A 70 4.63 -25.67 -1.30
C TRP A 70 3.21 -26.29 -1.65
N THR A 71 2.08 -25.56 -1.40
CA THR A 71 0.59 -25.75 -1.78
C THR A 71 -0.20 -24.36 -1.76
N ASP A 72 -1.54 -24.05 -1.86
CA ASP A 72 -2.92 -24.66 -2.04
C ASP A 72 -4.05 -23.56 -2.37
N GLY A 73 -5.40 -23.84 -2.50
CA GLY A 73 -6.49 -22.80 -2.27
C GLY A 73 -7.92 -22.81 -2.96
N LEU A 74 -8.90 -21.96 -2.46
CA LEU A 74 -10.20 -21.53 -3.11
C LEU A 74 -11.01 -20.32 -2.46
N THR A 75 -12.33 -20.06 -2.76
CA THR A 75 -13.13 -18.79 -2.51
C THR A 75 -14.64 -18.96 -2.02
N ASP A 76 -15.75 -18.14 -2.08
CA ASP A 76 -16.35 -17.10 -3.00
C ASP A 76 -17.47 -15.98 -2.49
N LEU A 77 -18.43 -15.31 -3.26
CA LEU A 77 -18.96 -13.82 -3.26
C LEU A 77 -20.45 -13.36 -3.65
N ASN A 78 -20.95 -12.09 -3.33
CA ASN A 78 -21.95 -11.19 -4.08
C ASN A 78 -21.74 -9.60 -4.04
N TYR A 79 -22.32 -8.74 -4.95
CA TYR A 79 -22.19 -7.22 -4.91
C TYR A 79 -23.17 -6.20 -5.62
N GLY A 80 -23.62 -6.37 -6.87
CA GLY A 80 -23.69 -5.27 -7.88
C GLY A 80 -24.55 -3.98 -7.75
N ARG A 81 -25.66 -3.90 -6.98
CA ARG A 81 -26.64 -2.80 -7.08
C ARG A 81 -26.16 -1.42 -6.59
N ALA A 82 -25.20 -1.38 -5.66
CA ALA A 82 -24.82 -0.15 -4.95
C ALA A 82 -24.11 0.92 -5.81
N VAL A 83 -23.52 0.51 -6.95
CA VAL A 83 -22.59 1.33 -7.75
C VAL A 83 -23.27 2.56 -8.38
N TYR A 84 -24.50 2.43 -8.88
CA TYR A 84 -25.20 3.50 -9.60
C TYR A 84 -25.54 4.71 -8.72
N GLU A 85 -26.14 4.48 -7.55
CA GLU A 85 -26.62 5.55 -6.67
C GLU A 85 -25.47 6.44 -6.16
N CYS A 86 -24.29 5.84 -5.94
CA CYS A 86 -23.11 6.55 -5.46
C CYS A 86 -22.47 7.47 -6.51
N LEU A 87 -22.41 7.05 -7.79
CA LEU A 87 -21.78 7.83 -8.86
C LEU A 87 -22.61 9.05 -9.28
N ARG A 88 -23.94 8.88 -9.43
CA ARG A 88 -24.84 10.02 -9.71
C ARG A 88 -24.92 11.02 -8.53
N GLY A 89 -24.55 10.60 -7.32
CA GLY A 89 -24.45 11.43 -6.12
C GLY A 89 -23.20 12.33 -6.05
N GLY A 90 -22.44 12.46 -7.14
CA GLY A 90 -21.28 13.36 -7.22
C GLY A 90 -19.94 12.76 -6.80
N LEU A 91 -19.85 11.44 -6.61
CA LEU A 91 -18.56 10.75 -6.56
C LEU A 91 -18.03 10.50 -7.98
N ASP A 92 -16.72 10.60 -8.18
CA ASP A 92 -16.09 10.37 -9.48
C ASP A 92 -15.80 8.88 -9.71
N PHE A 93 -15.39 8.21 -8.64
CA PHE A 93 -15.15 6.78 -8.60
C PHE A 93 -15.93 6.11 -7.48
N THR A 94 -16.38 4.89 -7.76
CA THR A 94 -16.70 3.89 -6.74
C THR A 94 -15.70 2.73 -6.86
N LYS A 95 -15.59 1.90 -5.82
CA LYS A 95 -14.75 0.70 -5.87
C LYS A 95 -15.53 -0.54 -5.50
N VAL A 96 -15.08 -1.65 -6.06
CA VAL A 96 -15.30 -2.99 -5.54
C VAL A 96 -14.64 -3.16 -4.17
N ASP A 97 -15.16 -4.06 -3.35
CA ASP A 97 -14.54 -4.45 -2.07
C ASP A 97 -13.37 -5.44 -2.34
N GLU A 98 -12.37 -5.56 -1.46
CA GLU A 98 -11.11 -6.23 -1.86
C GLU A 98 -11.24 -7.74 -2.01
N ASN A 99 -12.10 -8.36 -1.21
CA ASN A 99 -12.43 -9.80 -1.31
C ASN A 99 -13.36 -10.13 -2.51
N VAL A 100 -13.86 -9.12 -3.25
CA VAL A 100 -14.96 -9.25 -4.23
C VAL A 100 -14.46 -9.49 -5.67
N ASN A 101 -14.14 -10.75 -5.98
CA ASN A 101 -13.58 -11.24 -7.26
C ASN A 101 -14.61 -11.92 -8.22
N SER A 102 -14.59 -13.26 -8.40
CA SER A 102 -15.38 -14.02 -9.42
C SER A 102 -15.98 -15.33 -8.88
N GLN A 103 -17.18 -15.28 -8.31
CA GLN A 103 -17.38 -15.99 -7.04
C GLN A 103 -18.93 -16.03 -6.70
N PRO A 104 -19.56 -17.12 -6.20
CA PRO A 104 -20.72 -17.69 -6.88
C PRO A 104 -22.06 -16.92 -6.80
N PHE A 105 -22.38 -16.23 -5.69
CA PHE A 105 -23.62 -15.48 -5.49
C PHE A 105 -23.61 -14.16 -6.29
N MET A 106 -22.52 -13.84 -7.02
CA MET A 106 -22.48 -12.96 -8.21
C MET A 106 -21.19 -13.19 -9.02
N ARG A 107 -21.28 -13.69 -10.27
CA ARG A 107 -20.08 -13.85 -11.11
C ARG A 107 -19.56 -12.51 -11.64
N TRP A 108 -18.26 -12.46 -11.94
CA TRP A 108 -17.56 -11.22 -12.32
C TRP A 108 -18.17 -10.55 -13.55
N ARG A 109 -18.52 -11.33 -14.58
CA ARG A 109 -19.07 -10.80 -15.84
C ARG A 109 -20.36 -10.02 -15.60
N ASP A 110 -21.22 -10.52 -14.73
CA ASP A 110 -22.49 -9.89 -14.39
C ASP A 110 -22.25 -8.58 -13.62
N ARG A 111 -21.30 -8.58 -12.65
CA ARG A 111 -20.82 -7.33 -12.02
C ARG A 111 -20.36 -6.32 -13.06
N PHE A 112 -19.47 -6.74 -13.97
CA PHE A 112 -18.84 -5.85 -14.95
C PHE A 112 -19.89 -5.18 -15.84
N LEU A 113 -20.91 -5.93 -16.29
CA LEU A 113 -22.01 -5.40 -17.11
C LEU A 113 -22.87 -4.37 -16.34
N PHE A 114 -23.35 -4.70 -15.14
CA PHE A 114 -24.17 -3.78 -14.35
C PHE A 114 -23.39 -2.54 -13.87
N CYS A 115 -22.09 -2.68 -13.59
CA CYS A 115 -21.22 -1.54 -13.26
C CYS A 115 -20.98 -0.64 -14.48
N ALA A 116 -20.82 -1.21 -15.69
CA ALA A 116 -20.68 -0.43 -16.91
C ALA A 116 -21.96 0.37 -17.23
N GLU A 117 -23.14 -0.24 -17.08
CA GLU A 117 -24.43 0.47 -17.20
C GLU A 117 -24.53 1.63 -16.20
N ALA A 118 -24.18 1.38 -14.93
CA ALA A 118 -24.17 2.37 -13.87
C ALA A 118 -23.21 3.55 -14.15
N ILE A 119 -22.01 3.28 -14.66
CA ILE A 119 -21.03 4.31 -15.08
C ILE A 119 -21.63 5.16 -16.20
N TYR A 120 -22.01 4.56 -17.34
CA TYR A 120 -22.46 5.34 -18.50
C TYR A 120 -23.72 6.14 -18.19
N LYS A 121 -24.65 5.59 -17.40
CA LYS A 121 -25.86 6.30 -17.00
C LYS A 121 -25.55 7.51 -16.12
N SER A 122 -24.70 7.36 -15.09
CA SER A 122 -24.31 8.48 -14.21
C SER A 122 -23.43 9.53 -14.90
N GLN A 123 -22.58 9.13 -15.85
CA GLN A 123 -21.80 10.05 -16.69
C GLN A 123 -22.71 10.86 -17.63
N VAL A 124 -23.75 10.26 -18.22
CA VAL A 124 -24.74 11.00 -19.03
C VAL A 124 -25.63 11.91 -18.16
N GLU A 125 -25.94 11.50 -16.91
CA GLU A 125 -26.73 12.28 -15.95
C GLU A 125 -25.98 13.50 -15.40
N THR A 126 -24.65 13.40 -15.22
CA THR A 126 -23.81 14.45 -14.60
C THR A 126 -22.98 15.28 -15.59
N GLY A 127 -22.64 14.74 -16.77
CA GLY A 127 -21.69 15.34 -17.71
C GLY A 127 -20.20 15.20 -17.29
N GLU A 128 -19.92 14.66 -16.11
CA GLU A 128 -18.56 14.36 -15.63
C GLU A 128 -18.14 12.94 -16.03
N ILE A 129 -16.84 12.69 -16.23
CA ILE A 129 -16.33 11.32 -16.44
C ILE A 129 -16.49 10.54 -15.12
N LYS A 130 -17.06 9.34 -15.19
CA LYS A 130 -17.27 8.46 -14.02
C LYS A 130 -16.59 7.11 -14.18
N GLY A 131 -16.28 6.45 -13.07
CA GLY A 131 -15.61 5.14 -13.08
C GLY A 131 -15.99 4.22 -11.92
N HIS A 132 -15.72 2.93 -12.09
CA HIS A 132 -15.78 1.93 -11.03
C HIS A 132 -14.55 1.03 -11.11
N TYR A 133 -13.80 0.89 -10.01
CA TYR A 133 -12.66 -0.02 -9.97
C TYR A 133 -13.15 -1.48 -9.93
N LEU A 134 -13.11 -2.16 -11.08
CA LEU A 134 -13.56 -3.54 -11.25
C LEU A 134 -12.50 -4.55 -10.79
N ASN A 135 -12.83 -5.40 -9.81
CA ASN A 135 -11.81 -6.30 -9.25
C ASN A 135 -11.36 -7.35 -10.27
N THR A 136 -10.04 -7.47 -10.39
CA THR A 136 -9.30 -8.43 -11.22
C THR A 136 -8.13 -9.03 -10.42
N THR A 137 -8.26 -9.15 -9.08
CA THR A 137 -7.19 -9.59 -8.16
C THR A 137 -6.45 -10.81 -8.71
N ALA A 138 -5.17 -10.63 -8.98
CA ALA A 138 -4.25 -11.69 -9.36
C ALA A 138 -3.19 -11.85 -8.25
N GLY A 139 -2.85 -13.10 -7.91
CA GLY A 139 -1.97 -13.37 -6.78
C GLY A 139 -0.49 -13.12 -7.08
N GLY A 140 0.14 -12.21 -6.33
CA GLY A 140 1.60 -12.04 -6.29
C GLY A 140 2.18 -10.99 -7.23
N PHE A 141 3.43 -10.61 -6.96
CA PHE A 141 4.14 -9.50 -7.59
C PHE A 141 4.22 -9.60 -9.12
N THR A 142 4.55 -10.77 -9.66
CA THR A 142 4.64 -11.02 -11.11
C THR A 142 3.28 -10.92 -11.80
N ALA A 143 2.20 -11.30 -11.13
CA ALA A 143 0.85 -11.19 -11.64
C ALA A 143 0.38 -9.71 -11.64
N ASN A 144 0.72 -8.95 -10.59
CA ASN A 144 0.48 -7.50 -10.57
C ASN A 144 1.24 -6.78 -11.68
N THR A 145 2.54 -7.04 -11.88
CA THR A 145 3.30 -6.42 -12.97
C THR A 145 2.78 -6.81 -14.35
N SER A 146 2.29 -8.04 -14.53
CA SER A 146 1.63 -8.46 -15.77
C SER A 146 0.32 -7.70 -16.02
N LEU A 147 -0.47 -7.46 -14.97
CA LEU A 147 -1.69 -6.64 -15.03
C LEU A 147 -1.37 -5.16 -15.28
N ALA A 148 -0.33 -4.61 -14.65
CA ALA A 148 0.12 -3.24 -14.86
C ALA A 148 0.59 -3.00 -16.30
N HIS A 149 1.31 -3.96 -16.89
CA HIS A 149 1.63 -3.93 -18.32
C HIS A 149 0.37 -3.95 -19.18
N TYR A 150 -0.57 -4.87 -18.93
CA TYR A 150 -1.83 -4.91 -19.67
C TYR A 150 -2.63 -3.60 -19.55
N CYS A 151 -2.72 -3.03 -18.35
CA CYS A 151 -3.40 -1.76 -18.08
C CYS A 151 -2.78 -0.60 -18.87
N ARG A 152 -1.45 -0.42 -18.77
CA ARG A 152 -0.69 0.57 -19.56
C ARG A 152 -0.92 0.40 -21.06
N ASP A 153 -0.78 -0.82 -21.56
CA ASP A 153 -0.83 -1.14 -22.99
C ASP A 153 -2.27 -1.03 -23.57
N ASN A 154 -3.30 -0.90 -22.71
CA ASN A 154 -4.71 -0.71 -23.10
C ASN A 154 -5.33 0.62 -22.60
N GLY A 155 -4.54 1.52 -21.97
CA GLY A 155 -5.03 2.81 -21.47
C GLY A 155 -5.99 2.72 -20.28
N LEU A 156 -5.83 1.71 -19.42
CA LEU A 156 -6.66 1.48 -18.23
C LEU A 156 -5.93 1.91 -16.95
N LEU A 157 -6.64 2.53 -16.01
CA LEU A 157 -6.12 2.79 -14.66
C LEU A 157 -6.15 1.53 -13.78
N LEU A 158 -5.09 1.30 -13.02
CA LEU A 158 -4.92 0.19 -12.09
C LEU A 158 -4.97 0.68 -10.64
N HIS A 159 -6.12 0.51 -9.99
CA HIS A 159 -6.29 0.79 -8.56
C HIS A 159 -5.94 -0.42 -7.70
N ILE A 160 -5.02 -0.23 -6.75
CA ILE A 160 -4.50 -1.27 -5.86
C ILE A 160 -5.08 -1.13 -4.46
N HIS A 161 -5.67 -2.22 -3.96
CA HIS A 161 -6.03 -2.32 -2.55
C HIS A 161 -4.98 -3.11 -1.80
N HIS A 162 -4.46 -2.56 -0.70
CA HIS A 162 -3.47 -3.21 0.16
C HIS A 162 -4.08 -4.30 1.06
N ALA A 163 -4.89 -5.20 0.49
CA ALA A 163 -5.49 -6.32 1.23
C ALA A 163 -4.39 -7.13 1.97
N MET A 164 -4.70 -7.63 3.18
CA MET A 164 -3.77 -8.38 4.04
C MET A 164 -2.56 -7.59 4.60
N HIS A 165 -2.32 -6.33 4.22
CA HIS A 165 -1.12 -5.57 4.66
C HIS A 165 -0.92 -5.56 6.19
N ALA A 166 -1.97 -5.30 6.96
CA ALA A 166 -1.96 -5.26 8.42
C ALA A 166 -1.61 -6.58 9.12
N VAL A 167 -1.53 -7.70 8.39
CA VAL A 167 -0.99 -8.98 8.91
C VAL A 167 0.54 -8.94 8.97
N ILE A 168 1.18 -8.13 8.10
CA ILE A 168 2.63 -8.12 7.88
C ILE A 168 3.30 -6.76 8.11
N ASP A 169 2.57 -5.67 8.40
CA ASP A 169 3.14 -4.33 8.67
C ASP A 169 2.78 -3.70 10.03
N ARG A 170 1.78 -4.21 10.75
CA ARG A 170 1.15 -3.56 11.93
C ARG A 170 1.94 -3.57 13.26
N GLN A 171 2.92 -4.46 13.45
CA GLN A 171 3.57 -4.71 14.73
C GLN A 171 5.05 -4.30 14.71
N LYS A 172 5.38 -3.12 15.26
CA LYS A 172 6.71 -2.47 15.29
C LYS A 172 7.93 -3.38 15.56
N ASN A 173 7.74 -4.52 16.22
CA ASN A 173 8.80 -5.47 16.60
C ASN A 173 9.09 -6.59 15.57
N HIS A 174 8.17 -6.95 14.66
CA HIS A 174 8.35 -8.12 13.77
C HIS A 174 7.48 -8.05 12.50
N VAL A 175 7.87 -7.18 11.56
CA VAL A 175 7.07 -6.86 10.34
C VAL A 175 7.92 -6.37 9.16
N ILE A 176 7.30 -6.31 7.99
CA ILE A 176 7.69 -5.50 6.83
C ILE A 176 6.89 -4.19 6.87
N HIS A 177 7.46 -3.12 7.41
CA HIS A 177 6.81 -1.80 7.54
C HIS A 177 6.27 -1.26 6.19
N PHE A 178 5.10 -0.60 6.19
CA PHE A 178 4.34 -0.28 4.97
C PHE A 178 5.13 0.55 3.93
N CYS A 179 6.11 1.38 4.32
CA CYS A 179 7.03 2.05 3.38
C CYS A 179 7.67 1.07 2.37
N VAL A 180 7.99 -0.17 2.77
CA VAL A 180 8.58 -1.17 1.89
C VAL A 180 7.55 -1.71 0.90
N LEU A 181 6.31 -1.92 1.36
CA LEU A 181 5.19 -2.37 0.51
C LEU A 181 4.78 -1.28 -0.50
N ALA A 182 4.77 -0.02 -0.07
CA ALA A 182 4.57 1.15 -0.92
C ALA A 182 5.63 1.27 -2.03
N LYS A 183 6.93 1.13 -1.67
CA LYS A 183 8.02 1.08 -2.66
C LYS A 183 7.86 -0.09 -3.63
N ALA A 184 7.61 -1.30 -3.11
CA ALA A 184 7.43 -2.50 -3.93
C ALA A 184 6.26 -2.37 -4.91
N LEU A 185 5.17 -1.70 -4.51
CA LEU A 185 4.04 -1.45 -5.40
C LEU A 185 4.38 -0.42 -6.48
N ARG A 186 4.99 0.73 -6.15
CA ARG A 186 5.42 1.72 -7.15
C ARG A 186 6.36 1.12 -8.20
N MET A 187 7.23 0.18 -7.79
CA MET A 187 8.07 -0.60 -8.71
C MET A 187 7.30 -1.68 -9.51
N SER A 188 6.29 -2.33 -8.92
CA SER A 188 5.51 -3.39 -9.57
C SER A 188 4.52 -2.83 -10.62
N GLY A 189 4.05 -1.59 -10.41
CA GLY A 189 3.09 -0.88 -11.24
C GLY A 189 1.69 -0.83 -10.62
N GLY A 190 1.09 0.36 -10.63
CA GLY A 190 -0.27 0.64 -10.15
C GLY A 190 -0.45 2.14 -9.98
N ASP A 191 -1.55 2.71 -10.46
CA ASP A 191 -1.76 4.16 -10.47
C ASP A 191 -2.21 4.70 -9.10
N HIS A 192 -2.96 3.90 -8.34
CA HIS A 192 -3.49 4.27 -7.02
C HIS A 192 -3.17 3.18 -5.97
N ILE A 193 -2.86 3.55 -4.72
CA ILE A 193 -2.77 2.60 -3.58
C ILE A 193 -3.42 3.17 -2.32
N HIS A 194 -4.09 2.32 -1.53
CA HIS A 194 -4.59 2.69 -0.19
C HIS A 194 -3.44 3.00 0.77
N SER A 195 -3.53 4.13 1.47
CA SER A 195 -2.41 4.73 2.21
C SER A 195 -2.82 5.23 3.61
N GLY A 196 -3.74 4.53 4.27
CA GLY A 196 -4.27 4.95 5.57
C GLY A 196 -5.12 6.22 5.51
N THR A 197 -5.49 6.75 6.69
CA THR A 197 -6.34 7.95 6.82
C THR A 197 -5.97 8.87 7.99
N VAL A 198 -5.08 8.43 8.90
CA VAL A 198 -4.72 9.05 10.19
C VAL A 198 -5.89 9.19 11.19
N VAL A 199 -7.04 9.70 10.78
CA VAL A 199 -8.20 10.00 11.65
C VAL A 199 -9.36 8.99 11.53
N GLY A 200 -9.21 7.96 10.70
CA GLY A 200 -10.25 6.97 10.42
C GLY A 200 -10.16 5.70 11.28
N LYS A 201 -11.04 4.73 10.98
CA LYS A 201 -11.17 3.45 11.70
C LYS A 201 -9.97 2.49 11.60
N LEU A 202 -8.96 2.81 10.80
CA LEU A 202 -7.76 2.02 10.57
C LEU A 202 -6.55 2.85 11.01
N GLU A 203 -5.56 2.19 11.61
CA GLU A 203 -4.36 2.86 12.12
C GLU A 203 -3.58 3.59 11.03
N GLY A 204 -2.99 4.71 11.41
CA GLY A 204 -2.00 5.44 10.64
C GLY A 204 -1.41 6.54 11.50
N GLU A 205 -0.21 6.33 12.03
CA GLU A 205 0.56 7.41 12.65
C GLU A 205 0.85 8.47 11.56
N ARG A 206 0.73 9.75 11.91
CA ARG A 206 0.74 10.87 10.98
C ARG A 206 2.06 11.00 10.21
N ASP A 207 3.18 11.01 10.91
CA ASP A 207 4.48 11.32 10.30
C ASP A 207 5.05 10.11 9.54
N ILE A 208 4.75 8.88 10.01
CA ILE A 208 4.88 7.64 9.20
C ILE A 208 4.03 7.73 7.92
N THR A 209 2.76 8.15 8.04
CA THR A 209 1.86 8.26 6.89
C THR A 209 2.36 9.28 5.86
N LEU A 210 2.84 10.44 6.31
CA LEU A 210 3.49 11.43 5.44
C LEU A 210 4.71 10.82 4.74
N GLY A 211 5.57 10.11 5.47
CA GLY A 211 6.76 9.45 4.90
C GLY A 211 6.45 8.52 3.73
N PHE A 212 5.50 7.58 3.87
CA PHE A 212 5.16 6.72 2.75
C PHE A 212 4.32 7.42 1.65
N VAL A 213 3.57 8.47 1.98
CA VAL A 213 2.86 9.30 0.99
C VAL A 213 3.84 10.09 0.10
N ASP A 214 4.95 10.55 0.65
CA ASP A 214 6.03 11.20 -0.12
C ASP A 214 6.78 10.16 -0.98
N LEU A 215 7.10 8.99 -0.42
CA LEU A 215 7.67 7.86 -1.19
C LEU A 215 6.79 7.40 -2.38
N LEU A 216 5.48 7.55 -2.29
CA LEU A 216 4.54 7.18 -3.36
C LEU A 216 4.48 8.23 -4.46
N ARG A 217 4.58 9.52 -4.15
CA ARG A 217 4.32 10.62 -5.10
C ARG A 217 5.58 11.22 -5.72
N ASP A 218 6.60 11.47 -4.91
CA ASP A 218 7.67 12.40 -5.27
C ASP A 218 8.78 11.67 -6.04
N ASP A 219 9.58 12.39 -6.84
CA ASP A 219 10.68 11.78 -7.62
C ASP A 219 11.96 11.59 -6.77
N PHE A 220 12.16 12.45 -5.77
CA PHE A 220 13.32 12.40 -4.88
C PHE A 220 12.91 12.66 -3.43
N ILE A 221 13.24 11.75 -2.53
CA ILE A 221 12.89 11.81 -1.10
C ILE A 221 14.18 11.70 -0.28
N GLU A 222 14.50 12.75 0.49
CA GLU A 222 15.65 12.74 1.40
C GLU A 222 15.46 11.81 2.61
N LYS A 223 16.57 11.42 3.23
CA LYS A 223 16.61 10.59 4.44
C LYS A 223 16.08 11.34 5.67
N ASP A 224 14.78 11.25 5.91
CA ASP A 224 14.12 11.75 7.12
C ASP A 224 13.72 10.62 8.10
N ARG A 225 14.49 10.47 9.19
CA ARG A 225 14.17 9.51 10.26
C ARG A 225 12.94 9.88 11.09
N SER A 226 12.49 11.15 11.07
CA SER A 226 11.24 11.60 11.71
C SER A 226 9.98 11.26 10.90
N ARG A 227 10.14 10.74 9.68
CA ARG A 227 9.07 10.15 8.85
C ARG A 227 9.31 8.67 8.49
N GLY A 228 10.19 8.00 9.23
CA GLY A 228 10.50 6.59 8.97
C GLY A 228 11.29 6.33 7.68
N ILE A 229 11.94 7.34 7.10
CA ILE A 229 12.76 7.23 5.90
C ILE A 229 14.23 6.97 6.28
N TYR A 230 14.67 5.72 6.11
CA TYR A 230 16.01 5.27 6.54
C TYR A 230 17.11 5.56 5.51
N PHE A 231 16.74 5.69 4.24
CA PHE A 231 17.64 5.94 3.10
C PHE A 231 16.98 6.96 2.18
N THR A 232 17.78 7.86 1.61
CA THR A 232 17.36 8.70 0.47
C THR A 232 16.88 7.81 -0.68
N GLN A 233 15.80 8.20 -1.36
CA GLN A 233 15.26 7.50 -2.51
C GLN A 233 15.18 8.46 -3.69
N ASP A 234 15.97 8.18 -4.73
CA ASP A 234 15.75 8.70 -6.08
C ASP A 234 14.88 7.68 -6.84
N TRP A 235 13.83 8.13 -7.51
CA TRP A 235 12.95 7.31 -8.34
C TRP A 235 13.26 7.41 -9.84
N VAL A 236 14.22 8.23 -10.24
CA VAL A 236 14.74 8.39 -11.61
C VAL A 236 13.61 8.55 -12.65
N SER A 237 12.63 9.39 -12.33
CA SER A 237 11.43 9.69 -13.11
C SER A 237 10.45 8.52 -13.31
N LEU A 238 10.50 7.49 -12.44
CA LEU A 238 9.40 6.53 -12.30
C LEU A 238 8.15 7.25 -11.77
N LEU A 239 7.03 7.09 -12.49
CA LEU A 239 5.77 7.78 -12.18
C LEU A 239 5.33 7.62 -10.72
N GLY A 240 4.74 8.69 -10.17
CA GLY A 240 4.13 8.70 -8.85
C GLY A 240 2.81 7.93 -8.81
N VAL A 241 2.53 7.31 -7.67
CA VAL A 241 1.29 6.60 -7.35
C VAL A 241 0.41 7.52 -6.51
N LEU A 242 -0.88 7.60 -6.82
CA LEU A 242 -1.84 8.38 -6.05
C LEU A 242 -2.18 7.69 -4.72
N PRO A 243 -1.90 8.31 -3.56
CA PRO A 243 -2.31 7.78 -2.27
C PRO A 243 -3.83 7.91 -2.08
N VAL A 244 -4.48 6.86 -1.59
CA VAL A 244 -5.93 6.79 -1.38
C VAL A 244 -6.25 6.71 0.11
N ALA A 245 -6.85 7.78 0.62
CA ALA A 245 -7.56 7.80 1.89
C ALA A 245 -9.02 7.37 1.68
N SER A 246 -9.53 6.41 2.46
CA SER A 246 -10.83 5.75 2.21
C SER A 246 -11.80 5.95 3.37
N GLY A 247 -12.97 6.56 3.12
CA GLY A 247 -13.97 6.93 4.12
C GLY A 247 -15.40 7.03 3.58
N ALA A 248 -16.38 7.26 4.47
CA ALA A 248 -17.83 7.32 4.17
C ALA A 248 -18.23 8.61 3.43
N VAL A 249 -19.54 8.81 3.17
CA VAL A 249 -20.02 9.67 2.07
C VAL A 249 -20.92 10.84 2.49
N ALA A 250 -20.40 12.06 2.38
CA ALA A 250 -21.10 13.32 2.11
C ALA A 250 -20.17 14.33 1.41
N ASN A 251 -19.36 13.84 0.47
CA ASN A 251 -17.98 14.32 0.36
C ASN A 251 -17.76 15.49 -0.60
N ARG A 252 -18.54 15.61 -1.68
CA ARG A 252 -18.23 16.56 -2.77
C ARG A 252 -18.29 18.03 -2.29
N VAL A 253 -19.39 18.42 -1.64
CA VAL A 253 -19.57 19.78 -1.07
C VAL A 253 -18.52 20.08 0.00
N ALA A 254 -18.26 19.14 0.91
CA ALA A 254 -17.26 19.28 1.96
C ALA A 254 -15.84 19.46 1.40
N LEU A 255 -15.49 18.68 0.36
CA LEU A 255 -14.19 18.75 -0.31
C LEU A 255 -14.03 20.08 -1.07
N GLU A 256 -15.03 20.49 -1.85
CA GLU A 256 -15.00 21.74 -2.62
C GLU A 256 -14.90 22.96 -1.68
N ALA A 257 -15.65 22.98 -0.58
CA ALA A 257 -15.55 24.04 0.44
C ALA A 257 -14.16 24.10 1.10
N CYS A 258 -13.57 22.96 1.44
CA CYS A 258 -12.19 22.89 1.97
C CYS A 258 -11.13 23.30 0.94
N VAL A 259 -11.29 22.92 -0.33
CA VAL A 259 -10.38 23.33 -1.41
C VAL A 259 -10.48 24.83 -1.68
N GLN A 260 -11.70 25.39 -1.68
CA GLN A 260 -11.92 26.83 -1.80
C GLN A 260 -11.28 27.59 -0.63
N GLY A 261 -11.63 27.24 0.62
CA GLY A 261 -11.10 27.92 1.81
C GLY A 261 -9.57 27.88 1.89
N ARG A 262 -8.94 26.75 1.52
CA ARG A 262 -7.48 26.63 1.39
C ARG A 262 -6.91 27.58 0.33
N ASN A 263 -7.55 27.64 -0.85
CA ASN A 263 -7.11 28.51 -1.94
C ASN A 263 -7.30 30.01 -1.62
N GLU A 264 -8.26 30.33 -0.76
CA GLU A 264 -8.48 31.66 -0.19
C GLU A 264 -7.54 31.99 0.99
N GLY A 265 -6.70 31.04 1.41
CA GLY A 265 -5.67 31.23 2.44
C GLY A 265 -6.07 30.88 3.88
N ARG A 266 -7.23 30.22 4.09
CA ARG A 266 -7.66 29.74 5.42
C ARG A 266 -6.82 28.56 5.90
N ASP A 267 -6.52 28.51 7.19
CA ASP A 267 -5.82 27.39 7.84
C ASP A 267 -6.79 26.25 8.13
N LEU A 268 -6.85 25.26 7.23
CA LEU A 268 -7.72 24.08 7.38
C LEU A 268 -7.54 23.33 8.70
N ALA A 269 -6.35 23.35 9.31
CA ALA A 269 -6.08 22.65 10.56
C ALA A 269 -6.67 23.36 11.80
N ARG A 270 -7.07 24.63 11.66
CA ARG A 270 -7.70 25.45 12.71
C ARG A 270 -9.16 25.79 12.39
N GLU A 271 -9.43 26.07 11.12
CA GLU A 271 -10.69 26.63 10.62
C GLU A 271 -11.59 25.61 9.92
N GLY A 272 -11.14 24.35 9.72
CA GLY A 272 -11.88 23.32 8.98
C GLY A 272 -13.30 23.07 9.48
N ASN A 273 -13.52 23.09 10.80
CA ASN A 273 -14.85 22.95 11.39
C ASN A 273 -15.79 24.12 11.03
N GLU A 274 -15.26 25.35 10.92
CA GLU A 274 -16.04 26.52 10.51
C GLU A 274 -16.37 26.45 9.01
N ILE A 275 -15.41 26.06 8.17
CA ILE A 275 -15.61 25.88 6.72
C ILE A 275 -16.74 24.88 6.45
N ILE A 276 -16.72 23.73 7.13
CA ILE A 276 -17.78 22.72 7.03
C ILE A 276 -19.10 23.23 7.62
N HIS A 277 -19.09 23.98 8.72
CA HIS A 277 -20.31 24.57 9.28
C HIS A 277 -20.95 25.59 8.32
N GLU A 278 -20.19 26.51 7.72
CA GLU A 278 -20.72 27.45 6.73
C GLU A 278 -21.26 26.74 5.48
N ALA A 279 -20.58 25.69 5.01
CA ALA A 279 -21.07 24.85 3.90
C ALA A 279 -22.39 24.12 4.24
N SER A 280 -22.53 23.64 5.48
CA SER A 280 -23.75 22.96 5.94
C SER A 280 -25.01 23.85 5.96
N LYS A 281 -24.85 25.19 5.94
CA LYS A 281 -25.99 26.13 5.91
C LYS A 281 -26.72 26.15 4.56
N TRP A 282 -26.11 25.64 3.49
CA TRP A 282 -26.69 25.65 2.14
C TRP A 282 -26.70 24.29 1.42
N SER A 283 -26.06 23.24 1.96
CA SER A 283 -26.32 21.85 1.57
C SER A 283 -26.99 21.07 2.70
N ALA A 284 -28.22 20.61 2.45
CA ALA A 284 -28.99 19.81 3.39
C ALA A 284 -28.39 18.41 3.59
N GLU A 285 -27.75 17.88 2.56
CA GLU A 285 -27.03 16.59 2.56
C GLU A 285 -25.82 16.66 3.49
N LEU A 286 -25.03 17.74 3.39
CA LEU A 286 -23.91 17.98 4.29
C LEU A 286 -24.38 18.24 5.73
N ALA A 287 -25.45 19.01 5.93
CA ALA A 287 -26.04 19.22 7.25
C ALA A 287 -26.48 17.90 7.93
N ALA A 288 -27.18 17.04 7.19
CA ALA A 288 -27.61 15.73 7.68
C ALA A 288 -26.40 14.83 8.01
N ALA A 289 -25.37 14.83 7.16
CA ALA A 289 -24.15 14.06 7.39
C ALA A 289 -23.36 14.55 8.61
N CYS A 290 -23.21 15.86 8.78
CA CYS A 290 -22.60 16.46 9.97
C CYS A 290 -23.37 16.07 11.23
N GLU A 291 -24.71 16.12 11.22
CA GLU A 291 -25.52 15.75 12.39
C GLU A 291 -25.34 14.27 12.77
N VAL A 292 -25.24 13.36 11.78
CA VAL A 292 -25.08 11.92 12.00
C VAL A 292 -23.66 11.53 12.45
N TRP A 293 -22.62 12.27 12.02
CA TRP A 293 -21.22 11.85 12.23
C TRP A 293 -20.35 12.76 13.11
N LYS A 294 -20.80 13.94 13.54
CA LYS A 294 -20.03 14.91 14.36
C LYS A 294 -19.39 14.35 15.64
N GLU A 295 -19.99 13.33 16.26
CA GLU A 295 -19.48 12.70 17.50
C GLU A 295 -18.60 11.47 17.24
N ILE A 296 -18.52 10.99 15.99
CA ILE A 296 -17.80 9.77 15.63
C ILE A 296 -16.32 10.09 15.43
N LYS A 297 -15.48 9.52 16.31
CA LYS A 297 -14.02 9.63 16.27
C LYS A 297 -13.35 8.28 16.53
N PHE A 298 -12.10 8.17 16.09
CA PHE A 298 -11.23 7.02 16.33
C PHE A 298 -9.95 7.47 17.03
N GLU A 299 -10.07 7.84 18.31
CA GLU A 299 -8.95 8.30 19.15
C GLU A 299 -8.35 7.11 19.93
N PHE A 300 -7.34 6.46 19.34
CA PHE A 300 -6.64 5.29 19.88
C PHE A 300 -5.11 5.46 19.78
N GLU A 301 -4.36 4.79 20.65
CA GLU A 301 -2.89 4.72 20.55
C GLU A 301 -2.47 3.83 19.37
N ALA A 302 -1.47 4.27 18.59
CA ALA A 302 -0.96 3.54 17.43
C ALA A 302 0.05 2.46 17.84
N MET A 303 -0.11 1.25 17.30
CA MET A 303 0.83 0.14 17.49
C MET A 303 2.14 0.37 16.73
N ASP A 304 2.06 0.85 15.49
CA ASP A 304 3.23 1.27 14.73
C ASP A 304 3.57 2.74 14.97
N THR A 305 4.84 2.97 15.31
CA THR A 305 5.44 4.25 15.70
C THR A 305 6.94 4.15 15.42
N LEU A 306 7.65 5.28 15.30
CA LEU A 306 9.07 5.33 14.90
C LEU A 306 10.03 4.62 15.89
#